data_AF-A0A9J5XXA4-F1
#
_entry.id   AF-A0A9J5XXA4-F1
#
_cell.length_a   1.000
_cell.length_b   1.000
_cell.length_c   1.000
_cell.angle_alpha   90.00
_cell.angle_beta   90.00
_cell.angle_gamma   90.00
#
_symmetry.space_group_name_H-M   'P 1'
#
loop_
_entity.id
_entity.type
_entity.pdbx_description
1 polymer ?
#
loop_
_entity_poly.entity_id
_entity_poly.type
_entity_poly.pdbx_seq_one_letter_code
_entity_poly.pdbx_strand_id
1 'polypeptide(L)'
;MVARTMLIAFLVLLTYLSVTNASNITTDEASLLAFKAQITSDPNEMLSKNWTKGTHICNWIGISCSKKVTSLVLKSFGFRGSIATDIGNLSFLNSLDIGNNSFHGQIPDEIGRLRRLKYLYLQMNNLTGQIPQSLGFLTRLQVLHLSENRLFGNVPLSIFSVSSLKDIDLSQNYELTGSLPNEICSNLPVLEYISLQDNQFVGELPKGLNKCTKLEVLSLSYNKFTGNLPRDMWNMSKVQELFIGWNNFTGDIPNEMNLPSIRKLSLRRNELVGTLPPSLGNLSTLVMIDIGENKIHGNIPPQLGHLSSLEGLYLGSNALSDQEKWAKIKAVLKVGAQGSSILATTRLETVGSIMGTWQPYQLSILSLEDCWLLFKQRAFGHQTETNPDLVGIGKEIVKKCGGCASSSQDSWRSFKLQEGRNMGTCER
;
A
#
# COMPACT_ATOMS: atom_id res chain seq x y z
N MET A 1 77.35 -3.32 19.49
CA MET A 1 76.17 -4.22 19.54
C MET A 1 74.86 -3.44 19.45
N VAL A 2 74.69 -2.34 20.19
CA VAL A 2 73.49 -1.49 20.21
C VAL A 2 73.12 -0.83 18.86
N ALA A 3 74.10 -0.48 18.03
CA ALA A 3 73.83 0.12 16.71
C ALA A 3 73.25 -0.88 15.68
N ARG A 4 73.58 -2.18 15.80
CA ARG A 4 73.04 -3.21 14.90
C ARG A 4 71.60 -3.60 15.26
N THR A 5 71.24 -3.58 16.53
CA THR A 5 69.85 -3.83 16.98
C THR A 5 68.92 -2.67 16.65
N MET A 6 69.40 -1.42 16.70
CA MET A 6 68.65 -0.24 16.25
C MET A 6 68.36 -0.25 14.73
N LEU A 7 69.32 -0.68 13.91
CA LEU A 7 69.14 -0.76 12.45
C LEU A 7 68.10 -1.84 12.05
N ILE A 8 68.11 -2.98 12.75
CA ILE A 8 67.12 -4.06 12.53
C ILE A 8 65.74 -3.60 13.00
N ALA A 9 65.64 -2.91 14.15
CA ALA A 9 64.36 -2.36 14.61
C ALA A 9 63.81 -1.29 13.64
N PHE A 10 64.65 -0.45 13.06
CA PHE A 10 64.26 0.56 12.08
C PHE A 10 63.86 -0.05 10.73
N LEU A 11 64.54 -1.11 10.28
CA LEU A 11 64.16 -1.87 9.08
C LEU A 11 62.86 -2.66 9.27
N VAL A 12 62.62 -3.22 10.46
CA VAL A 12 61.34 -3.86 10.83
C VAL A 12 60.20 -2.83 10.94
N LEU A 13 60.49 -1.60 11.38
CA LEU A 13 59.53 -0.49 11.39
C LEU A 13 59.20 -0.01 9.97
N LEU A 14 60.18 0.00 9.06
CA LEU A 14 59.99 0.32 7.65
C LEU A 14 59.27 -0.78 6.86
N THR A 15 59.42 -2.06 7.23
CA THR A 15 58.59 -3.14 6.70
C THR A 15 57.17 -3.12 7.26
N TYR A 16 56.96 -2.66 8.50
CA TYR A 16 55.63 -2.38 9.04
C TYR A 16 54.96 -1.15 8.39
N LEU A 17 55.73 -0.10 8.09
CA LEU A 17 55.24 1.11 7.43
C LEU A 17 55.01 0.93 5.92
N SER A 18 55.58 -0.11 5.30
CA SER A 18 55.31 -0.49 3.89
C SER A 18 54.11 -1.43 3.72
N VAL A 19 53.41 -1.79 4.80
CA VAL A 19 52.10 -2.47 4.76
C VAL A 19 50.99 -1.48 5.09
N THR A 20 50.89 -0.36 4.38
CA THR A 20 49.67 0.48 4.39
C THR A 20 49.45 1.12 3.03
N ASN A 21 49.28 0.29 2.00
CA ASN A 21 48.65 0.73 0.75
C ASN A 21 47.76 -0.35 0.09
N ALA A 22 47.31 -1.34 0.88
CA ALA A 22 46.16 -2.16 0.53
C ALA A 22 44.90 -1.42 0.99
N SER A 23 44.29 -0.67 0.08
CA SER A 23 43.05 0.08 0.32
C SER A 23 41.93 -0.86 0.81
N ASN A 24 41.66 -0.91 2.12
CA ASN A 24 40.35 -0.90 2.82
C ASN A 24 39.12 -1.66 2.20
N ILE A 25 39.37 -2.60 1.29
CA ILE A 25 38.43 -3.42 0.50
C ILE A 25 38.24 -4.80 1.13
N THR A 26 39.19 -5.22 1.96
CA THR A 26 39.16 -6.47 2.72
C THR A 26 38.00 -6.52 3.71
N THR A 27 37.63 -5.38 4.29
CA THR A 27 36.45 -5.26 5.16
C THR A 27 35.15 -5.39 4.37
N ASP A 28 35.07 -4.76 3.19
CA ASP A 28 33.88 -4.83 2.35
C ASP A 28 33.66 -6.26 1.83
N GLU A 29 34.74 -6.94 1.40
CA GLU A 29 34.71 -8.34 1.00
C GLU A 29 34.23 -9.24 2.14
N ALA A 30 34.78 -9.09 3.35
CA ALA A 30 34.36 -9.87 4.51
C ALA A 30 32.87 -9.68 4.83
N SER A 31 32.37 -8.44 4.78
CA SER A 31 30.95 -8.13 4.98
C SER A 31 30.04 -8.76 3.92
N LEU A 32 30.46 -8.71 2.65
CA LEU A 32 29.71 -9.35 1.56
C LEU A 32 29.73 -10.87 1.69
N LEU A 33 30.85 -11.48 2.06
CA LEU A 33 30.92 -12.92 2.29
C LEU A 33 30.08 -13.36 3.50
N ALA A 34 30.06 -12.56 4.57
CA ALA A 34 29.16 -12.78 5.72
C ALA A 34 27.69 -12.67 5.30
N PHE A 35 27.33 -11.69 4.46
CA PHE A 35 26.00 -11.58 3.87
C PHE A 35 25.64 -12.79 3.00
N LYS A 36 26.55 -13.22 2.11
CA LYS A 36 26.38 -14.43 1.29
C LYS A 36 26.17 -15.68 2.14
N ALA A 37 26.86 -15.80 3.28
CA ALA A 37 26.70 -16.93 4.19
C ALA A 37 25.31 -17.00 4.86
N GLN A 38 24.57 -15.88 4.91
CA GLN A 38 23.19 -15.87 5.40
C GLN A 38 22.16 -16.27 4.34
N ILE A 39 22.57 -16.42 3.07
CA ILE A 39 21.70 -16.85 1.98
C ILE A 39 21.65 -18.37 1.97
N THR A 40 20.48 -18.90 2.35
CA THR A 40 20.21 -20.33 2.48
C THR A 40 19.65 -20.95 1.20
N SER A 41 19.12 -20.14 0.28
CA SER A 41 18.71 -20.57 -1.05
C SER A 41 19.17 -19.59 -2.12
N ASP A 42 19.90 -20.13 -3.10
CA ASP A 42 20.37 -19.48 -4.32
C ASP A 42 19.92 -20.34 -5.52
N PRO A 43 18.65 -20.26 -5.94
CA PRO A 43 18.04 -21.23 -6.86
C PRO A 43 18.75 -21.39 -8.20
N ASN A 44 19.43 -20.32 -8.65
CA ASN A 44 20.14 -20.27 -9.92
C ASN A 44 21.67 -20.34 -9.74
N GLU A 45 22.15 -20.61 -8.52
CA GLU A 45 23.58 -20.67 -8.18
C GLU A 45 24.34 -19.40 -8.59
N MET A 46 23.66 -18.25 -8.55
CA MET A 46 24.17 -16.98 -9.05
C MET A 46 25.30 -16.46 -8.17
N LEU A 47 25.13 -16.53 -6.85
CA LEU A 47 26.15 -16.08 -5.92
C LEU A 47 27.24 -17.13 -5.73
N SER A 48 26.87 -18.42 -5.72
CA SER A 48 27.85 -19.50 -5.54
C SER A 48 28.87 -19.54 -6.69
N LYS A 49 28.43 -19.37 -7.95
CA LYS A 49 29.30 -19.33 -9.15
C LYS A 49 30.03 -18.02 -9.35
N ASN A 50 29.45 -16.89 -8.92
CA ASN A 50 29.99 -15.57 -9.24
C ASN A 50 30.86 -14.98 -8.11
N TRP A 51 30.40 -15.03 -6.86
CA TRP A 51 31.12 -14.44 -5.72
C TRP A 51 32.22 -15.39 -5.23
N THR A 52 33.34 -15.43 -5.95
CA THR A 52 34.44 -16.37 -5.73
C THR A 52 35.74 -15.65 -5.38
N LYS A 53 36.63 -16.31 -4.62
CA LYS A 53 37.90 -15.74 -4.13
C LYS A 53 38.86 -15.27 -5.23
N GLY A 54 38.72 -15.78 -6.46
CA GLY A 54 39.56 -15.40 -7.61
C GLY A 54 39.06 -14.19 -8.39
N THR A 55 37.89 -13.66 -8.03
CA THR A 55 37.25 -12.53 -8.72
C THR A 55 37.23 -11.32 -7.82
N HIS A 56 37.68 -10.18 -8.33
CA HIS A 56 37.65 -8.92 -7.58
C HIS A 56 36.20 -8.57 -7.22
N ILE A 57 35.93 -8.18 -5.97
CA ILE A 57 34.56 -8.01 -5.45
C ILE A 57 33.70 -7.03 -6.26
N CYS A 58 34.33 -6.06 -6.91
CA CYS A 58 33.62 -5.07 -7.73
C CYS A 58 33.12 -5.61 -9.07
N ASN A 59 33.53 -6.83 -9.42
CA ASN A 59 33.03 -7.58 -10.58
C ASN A 59 31.96 -8.61 -10.17
N TRP A 60 31.63 -8.69 -8.88
CA TRP A 60 30.57 -9.56 -8.41
C TRP A 60 29.21 -9.01 -8.85
N ILE A 61 28.31 -9.91 -9.25
CA ILE A 61 26.94 -9.57 -9.64
C ILE A 61 26.28 -8.80 -8.50
N GLY A 62 25.64 -7.69 -8.86
CA GLY A 62 24.96 -6.81 -7.94
C GLY A 62 25.88 -5.86 -7.16
N ILE A 63 27.20 -5.96 -7.30
CA ILE A 63 28.15 -5.05 -6.63
C ILE A 63 28.56 -3.95 -7.59
N SER A 64 28.54 -2.71 -7.11
CA SER A 64 29.22 -1.59 -7.77
C SER A 64 30.16 -0.91 -6.80
N CYS A 65 31.36 -0.58 -7.29
CA CYS A 65 32.39 0.06 -6.50
C CYS A 65 32.85 1.38 -7.09
N SER A 66 33.43 2.19 -6.21
CA SER A 66 34.47 3.16 -6.60
C SER A 66 35.83 2.63 -6.12
N LYS A 67 36.28 3.07 -4.94
CA LYS A 67 37.39 2.47 -4.16
C LYS A 67 36.91 1.51 -3.07
N LYS A 68 35.62 1.59 -2.74
CA LYS A 68 34.87 0.78 -1.80
C LYS A 68 33.54 0.41 -2.42
N VAL A 69 32.84 -0.56 -1.86
CA VAL A 69 31.50 -0.95 -2.27
C VAL A 69 30.55 0.22 -2.04
N THR A 70 29.87 0.62 -3.12
CA THR A 70 28.95 1.75 -3.14
C THR A 70 27.50 1.32 -3.39
N SER A 71 27.29 0.16 -3.99
CA SER A 71 25.95 -0.37 -4.25
C SER A 71 25.94 -1.89 -4.14
N LEU A 72 24.87 -2.41 -3.55
CA LEU A 72 24.52 -3.83 -3.50
C LEU A 72 23.08 -3.96 -4.02
N VAL A 73 22.91 -4.52 -5.21
CA VAL A 73 21.62 -4.69 -5.90
C VAL A 73 21.43 -6.16 -6.28
N LEU A 74 20.58 -6.83 -5.52
CA LEU A 74 20.23 -8.24 -5.65
C LEU A 74 18.70 -8.42 -5.72
N LYS A 75 18.01 -7.53 -6.44
CA LYS A 75 16.55 -7.57 -6.63
C LYS A 75 16.11 -8.73 -7.53
N SER A 76 15.03 -9.43 -7.17
CA SER A 76 14.38 -10.43 -8.04
C SER A 76 15.25 -11.63 -8.43
N PHE A 77 16.14 -12.08 -7.55
CA PHE A 77 16.95 -13.29 -7.78
C PHE A 77 16.33 -14.56 -7.17
N GLY A 78 15.26 -14.43 -6.38
CA GLY A 78 14.62 -15.55 -5.68
C GLY A 78 15.42 -16.02 -4.46
N PHE A 79 16.29 -15.17 -3.90
CA PHE A 79 17.12 -15.53 -2.77
C PHE A 79 16.29 -15.71 -1.50
N ARG A 80 16.67 -16.72 -0.70
CA ARG A 80 16.14 -16.92 0.65
C ARG A 80 17.28 -16.85 1.66
N GLY A 81 17.05 -16.20 2.79
CA GLY A 81 18.07 -16.02 3.83
C GLY A 81 17.72 -14.89 4.79
N SER A 82 18.69 -14.46 5.58
CA SER A 82 18.59 -13.31 6.48
C SER A 82 19.57 -12.20 6.09
N ILE A 83 19.30 -10.98 6.56
CA ILE A 83 20.22 -9.86 6.38
C ILE A 83 21.32 -9.96 7.45
N ALA A 84 22.58 -10.12 7.04
CA ALA A 84 23.71 -10.13 7.98
C ALA A 84 23.91 -8.75 8.64
N THR A 85 24.24 -8.73 9.94
CA THR A 85 24.58 -7.50 10.68
C THR A 85 25.82 -6.81 10.09
N ASP A 86 26.77 -7.59 9.56
CA ASP A 86 28.00 -7.11 8.90
C ASP A 86 27.75 -6.20 7.71
N ILE A 87 26.52 -6.17 7.16
CA ILE A 87 26.15 -5.23 6.10
C ILE A 87 26.38 -3.78 6.54
N GLY A 88 26.25 -3.48 7.84
CA GLY A 88 26.50 -2.16 8.42
C GLY A 88 27.97 -1.71 8.36
N ASN A 89 28.91 -2.60 8.04
CA ASN A 89 30.32 -2.26 7.86
C ASN A 89 30.65 -1.75 6.44
N LEU A 90 29.71 -1.87 5.47
CA LEU A 90 29.82 -1.32 4.12
C LEU A 90 29.68 0.22 4.12
N SER A 91 30.57 0.90 4.82
CA SER A 91 30.51 2.34 5.16
C SER A 91 30.36 3.30 3.96
N PHE A 92 30.62 2.86 2.73
CA PHE A 92 30.47 3.64 1.50
C PHE A 92 29.19 3.35 0.71
N LEU A 93 28.38 2.40 1.20
CA LEU A 93 27.14 2.01 0.55
C LEU A 93 26.18 3.20 0.46
N ASN A 94 25.75 3.47 -0.76
CA ASN A 94 24.77 4.50 -1.08
C ASN A 94 23.43 3.89 -1.53
N SER A 95 23.43 2.63 -1.97
CA SER A 95 22.23 1.93 -2.42
C SER A 95 22.28 0.49 -1.98
N LEU A 96 21.24 0.06 -1.25
CA LEU A 96 20.99 -1.32 -0.88
C LEU A 96 19.62 -1.72 -1.44
N ASP A 97 19.61 -2.65 -2.40
CA ASP A 97 18.39 -3.20 -2.97
C ASP A 97 18.45 -4.73 -2.93
N ILE A 98 17.60 -5.32 -2.08
CA ILE A 98 17.37 -6.77 -2.02
C ILE A 98 15.88 -7.08 -2.16
N GLY A 99 15.12 -6.15 -2.74
CA GLY A 99 13.67 -6.26 -2.88
C GLY A 99 13.24 -7.43 -3.76
N ASN A 100 11.98 -7.85 -3.62
CA ASN A 100 11.38 -8.94 -4.40
C ASN A 100 12.20 -10.25 -4.32
N ASN A 101 12.38 -10.75 -3.11
CA ASN A 101 13.06 -12.01 -2.79
C ASN A 101 12.30 -12.72 -1.65
N SER A 102 12.94 -13.64 -0.94
CA SER A 102 12.41 -14.34 0.22
C SER A 102 13.29 -14.16 1.47
N PHE A 103 13.90 -12.97 1.62
CA PHE A 103 14.64 -12.64 2.85
C PHE A 103 13.69 -12.61 4.05
N HIS A 104 14.14 -13.13 5.19
CA HIS A 104 13.34 -13.26 6.41
C HIS A 104 14.14 -12.88 7.65
N GLY A 105 13.46 -12.81 8.80
CA GLY A 105 14.04 -12.34 10.04
C GLY A 105 14.02 -10.81 10.12
N GLN A 106 14.77 -10.26 11.08
CA GLN A 106 14.72 -8.84 11.39
C GLN A 106 15.60 -8.00 10.46
N ILE A 107 15.21 -6.74 10.27
CA ILE A 107 16.08 -5.70 9.72
C ILE A 107 17.13 -5.38 10.79
N PRO A 108 18.44 -5.58 10.56
CA PRO A 108 19.46 -5.33 11.57
C PRO A 108 19.60 -3.84 11.91
N ASP A 109 19.78 -3.52 13.20
CA ASP A 109 20.05 -2.16 13.68
C ASP A 109 21.30 -1.56 13.02
N GLU A 110 22.26 -2.40 12.63
CA GLU A 110 23.52 -2.04 11.98
C GLU A 110 23.32 -1.31 10.65
N ILE A 111 22.19 -1.46 9.97
CA ILE A 111 21.89 -0.67 8.75
C ILE A 111 21.95 0.84 9.07
N GLY A 112 21.58 1.25 10.28
CA GLY A 112 21.69 2.64 10.75
C GLY A 112 23.12 3.20 10.80
N ARG A 113 24.16 2.34 10.67
CA ARG A 113 25.56 2.77 10.55
C ARG A 113 25.92 3.27 9.15
N LEU A 114 25.11 2.96 8.13
CA LEU A 114 25.36 3.29 6.73
C LEU A 114 25.04 4.76 6.41
N ARG A 115 25.78 5.71 7.01
CA ARG A 115 25.50 7.16 6.93
C ARG A 115 25.52 7.78 5.52
N ARG A 116 25.93 7.02 4.50
CA ARG A 116 25.94 7.43 3.08
C ARG A 116 24.76 6.87 2.29
N LEU A 117 23.95 6.00 2.89
CA LEU A 117 22.83 5.35 2.24
C LEU A 117 21.81 6.40 1.78
N LYS A 118 21.43 6.31 0.51
CA LYS A 118 20.43 7.14 -0.15
C LYS A 118 19.19 6.33 -0.52
N TYR A 119 19.38 5.07 -0.86
CA TYR A 119 18.31 4.20 -1.32
C TYR A 119 18.34 2.89 -0.53
N LEU A 120 17.22 2.58 0.12
CA LEU A 120 17.01 1.33 0.84
C LEU A 120 15.73 0.67 0.34
N TYR A 121 15.90 -0.42 -0.41
CA TYR A 121 14.82 -1.21 -0.99
C TYR A 121 14.83 -2.63 -0.40
N LEU A 122 13.91 -2.88 0.52
CA LEU A 122 13.70 -4.18 1.18
C LEU A 122 12.30 -4.76 0.92
N GLN A 123 11.51 -4.11 0.05
CA GLN A 123 10.12 -4.46 -0.23
C GLN A 123 9.94 -5.86 -0.84
N MET A 124 8.74 -6.42 -0.74
CA MET A 124 8.40 -7.74 -1.29
C MET A 124 9.34 -8.84 -0.79
N ASN A 125 9.40 -9.00 0.53
CA ASN A 125 10.19 -10.03 1.22
C ASN A 125 9.35 -10.64 2.36
N ASN A 126 9.98 -11.45 3.21
CA ASN A 126 9.36 -12.06 4.38
C ASN A 126 9.98 -11.55 5.68
N LEU A 127 10.44 -10.29 5.70
CA LEU A 127 11.07 -9.67 6.88
C LEU A 127 10.05 -9.51 8.00
N THR A 128 10.49 -9.75 9.23
CA THR A 128 9.68 -9.69 10.45
C THR A 128 10.32 -8.76 11.48
N GLY A 129 9.66 -8.54 12.61
CA GLY A 129 10.17 -7.67 13.67
C GLY A 129 9.76 -6.21 13.50
N GLN A 130 10.29 -5.37 14.39
CA GLN A 130 10.06 -3.93 14.37
C GLN A 130 11.01 -3.24 13.40
N ILE A 131 10.58 -2.10 12.86
CA ILE A 131 11.48 -1.23 12.09
C ILE A 131 12.50 -0.61 13.06
N PRO A 132 13.82 -0.78 12.83
CA PRO A 132 14.87 -0.22 13.69
C PRO A 132 14.77 1.30 13.82
N GLN A 133 14.84 1.81 15.06
CA GLN A 133 14.92 3.25 15.31
C GLN A 133 16.18 3.87 14.66
N SER A 134 17.22 3.06 14.48
CA SER A 134 18.49 3.46 13.86
C SER A 134 18.35 3.89 12.39
N LEU A 135 17.26 3.52 11.69
CA LEU A 135 17.00 4.02 10.33
C LEU A 135 16.81 5.54 10.30
N GLY A 136 16.31 6.14 11.39
CA GLY A 136 16.21 7.60 11.52
C GLY A 136 17.57 8.31 11.59
N PHE A 137 18.68 7.57 11.70
CA PHE A 137 20.04 8.13 11.70
C PHE A 137 20.63 8.28 10.29
N LEU A 138 19.93 7.78 9.27
CA LEU A 138 20.36 7.82 7.88
C LEU A 138 20.01 9.16 7.25
N THR A 139 20.72 10.22 7.65
CA THR A 139 20.42 11.62 7.28
C THR A 139 20.51 11.95 5.79
N ARG A 140 20.97 11.00 4.95
CA ARG A 140 21.05 11.12 3.49
C ARG A 140 20.04 10.25 2.75
N LEU A 141 19.21 9.50 3.47
CA LEU A 141 18.25 8.57 2.91
C LEU A 141 17.17 9.34 2.15
N GLN A 142 16.99 9.02 0.88
CA GLN A 142 16.02 9.64 -0.02
C GLN A 142 14.84 8.72 -0.29
N VAL A 143 15.08 7.41 -0.36
CA VAL A 143 14.06 6.39 -0.62
C VAL A 143 14.13 5.31 0.45
N LEU A 144 12.99 5.03 1.07
CA LEU A 144 12.80 3.96 2.04
C LEU A 144 11.59 3.11 1.64
N HIS A 145 11.85 1.94 1.05
CA HIS A 145 10.81 0.99 0.64
C HIS A 145 10.91 -0.28 1.47
N LEU A 146 9.92 -0.49 2.34
CA LEU A 146 9.78 -1.66 3.21
C LEU A 146 8.46 -2.41 2.96
N SER A 147 7.73 -2.05 1.90
CA SER A 147 6.39 -2.58 1.63
C SER A 147 6.35 -4.08 1.39
N GLU A 148 5.17 -4.70 1.55
CA GLU A 148 4.97 -6.15 1.31
C GLU A 148 5.97 -7.02 2.11
N ASN A 149 5.95 -6.85 3.44
CA ASN A 149 6.69 -7.65 4.40
C ASN A 149 5.77 -8.04 5.57
N ARG A 150 6.33 -8.60 6.64
CA ARG A 150 5.62 -8.96 7.88
C ARG A 150 6.16 -8.16 9.07
N LEU A 151 6.49 -6.89 8.84
CA LEU A 151 6.95 -5.98 9.88
C LEU A 151 5.77 -5.61 10.80
N PHE A 152 6.06 -5.40 12.08
CA PHE A 152 5.02 -5.12 13.08
C PHE A 152 5.47 -4.08 14.10
N GLY A 153 4.51 -3.57 14.87
CA GLY A 153 4.76 -2.60 15.92
C GLY A 153 4.88 -1.17 15.40
N ASN A 154 5.25 -0.26 16.29
CA ASN A 154 5.18 1.17 16.02
C ASN A 154 6.30 1.63 15.08
N VAL A 155 5.95 2.40 14.04
CA VAL A 155 6.95 3.05 13.17
C VAL A 155 7.72 4.12 13.95
N PRO A 156 9.07 4.07 14.00
CA PRO A 156 9.86 5.06 14.74
C PRO A 156 9.67 6.49 14.20
N LEU A 157 9.31 7.42 15.08
CA LEU A 157 9.13 8.85 14.73
C LEU A 157 10.40 9.50 14.16
N SER A 158 11.57 8.93 14.45
CA SER A 158 12.85 9.38 13.89
C SER A 158 12.90 9.27 12.36
N ILE A 159 12.16 8.33 11.75
CA ILE A 159 12.06 8.20 10.29
C ILE A 159 11.39 9.43 9.68
N PHE A 160 10.29 9.90 10.31
CA PHE A 160 9.59 11.12 9.90
C PHE A 160 10.36 12.42 10.22
N SER A 161 11.63 12.31 10.65
CA SER A 161 12.53 13.44 10.90
C SER A 161 13.74 13.44 9.95
N VAL A 162 13.84 12.48 9.02
CA VAL A 162 14.93 12.41 8.04
C VAL A 162 14.62 13.35 6.87
N SER A 163 15.10 14.59 6.96
CA SER A 163 14.76 15.68 6.04
C SER A 163 15.17 15.48 4.58
N SER A 164 15.94 14.45 4.26
CA SER A 164 16.30 14.07 2.89
C SER A 164 15.33 13.08 2.24
N LEU A 165 14.39 12.50 2.99
CA LEU A 165 13.42 11.54 2.47
C LEU A 165 12.45 12.19 1.48
N LYS A 166 12.33 11.57 0.32
CA LYS A 166 11.43 11.95 -0.77
C LYS A 166 10.34 10.91 -0.99
N ASP A 167 10.68 9.65 -0.80
CA ASP A 167 9.82 8.51 -1.11
C ASP A 167 9.85 7.52 0.05
N ILE A 168 8.68 7.32 0.66
CA ILE A 168 8.46 6.42 1.78
C ILE A 168 7.34 5.44 1.40
N ASP A 169 7.67 4.16 1.32
CA ASP A 169 6.68 3.09 1.14
C ASP A 169 6.79 2.06 2.26
N LEU A 170 5.81 2.09 3.16
CA LEU A 170 5.66 1.13 4.27
C LEU A 170 4.38 0.29 4.10
N SER A 171 3.77 0.32 2.91
CA SER A 171 2.48 -0.32 2.69
C SER A 171 2.50 -1.84 2.82
N GLN A 172 1.34 -2.45 3.07
CA GLN A 172 1.18 -3.91 3.10
C GLN A 172 2.11 -4.59 4.12
N ASN A 173 2.20 -4.02 5.32
CA ASN A 173 2.79 -4.66 6.50
C ASN A 173 1.71 -4.72 7.59
N TYR A 174 0.75 -5.63 7.43
CA TYR A 174 -0.57 -5.62 8.09
C TYR A 174 -0.60 -5.46 9.63
N GLU A 175 0.53 -5.51 10.33
CA GLU A 175 0.69 -5.32 11.78
C GLU A 175 1.51 -4.06 12.18
N LEU A 176 1.94 -3.23 11.24
CA LEU A 176 2.58 -1.95 11.54
C LEU A 176 1.55 -0.97 12.12
N THR A 177 1.94 -0.33 13.22
CA THR A 177 1.14 0.66 13.93
C THR A 177 1.86 2.01 13.98
N GLY A 178 1.13 3.02 14.44
CA GLY A 178 1.67 4.35 14.72
C GLY A 178 0.73 5.46 14.27
N SER A 179 1.23 6.69 14.31
CA SER A 179 0.52 7.88 13.87
C SER A 179 1.46 8.79 13.09
N LEU A 180 0.89 9.64 12.25
CA LEU A 180 1.66 10.68 11.56
C LEU A 180 1.95 11.84 12.54
N PRO A 181 3.20 12.32 12.65
CA PRO A 181 3.51 13.47 13.50
C PRO A 181 2.97 14.78 12.90
N ASN A 182 2.56 15.71 13.76
CA ASN A 182 2.01 17.01 13.35
C ASN A 182 2.97 17.83 12.48
N GLU A 183 4.27 17.69 12.70
CA GLU A 183 5.32 18.43 12.01
C GLU A 183 5.83 17.72 10.76
N ILE A 184 5.17 16.66 10.25
CA ILE A 184 5.68 15.83 9.15
C ILE A 184 6.12 16.64 7.93
N CYS A 185 5.32 17.63 7.50
CA CYS A 185 5.65 18.44 6.33
C CYS A 185 6.80 19.42 6.57
N SER A 186 7.01 19.86 7.81
CA SER A 186 8.16 20.70 8.17
C SER A 186 9.44 19.86 8.28
N ASN A 187 9.31 18.63 8.77
CA ASN A 187 10.42 17.71 8.95
C ASN A 187 10.87 17.06 7.64
N LEU A 188 9.95 16.84 6.70
CA LEU A 188 10.19 16.21 5.39
C LEU A 188 9.90 17.20 4.25
N PRO A 189 10.70 18.27 4.09
CA PRO A 189 10.40 19.37 3.16
C PRO A 189 10.47 18.98 1.68
N VAL A 190 11.07 17.82 1.37
CA VAL A 190 11.24 17.30 0.01
C VAL A 190 10.41 16.03 -0.24
N LEU A 191 9.45 15.72 0.64
CA LEU A 191 8.59 14.54 0.48
C LEU A 191 7.72 14.65 -0.77
N GLU A 192 7.84 13.66 -1.66
CA GLU A 192 7.14 13.54 -2.94
C GLU A 192 6.12 12.39 -2.91
N TYR A 193 6.43 11.30 -2.21
CA TYR A 193 5.58 10.12 -2.12
C TYR A 193 5.57 9.56 -0.69
N ILE A 194 4.38 9.29 -0.16
CA ILE A 194 4.21 8.49 1.05
C ILE A 194 3.05 7.50 0.90
N SER A 195 3.34 6.22 1.13
CA SER A 195 2.36 5.15 1.21
C SER A 195 2.46 4.41 2.53
N LEU A 196 1.39 4.46 3.30
CA LEU A 196 1.16 3.70 4.54
C LEU A 196 -0.02 2.75 4.41
N GLN A 197 -0.47 2.49 3.18
CA GLN A 197 -1.65 1.68 2.92
C GLN A 197 -1.56 0.26 3.51
N ASP A 198 -2.69 -0.33 3.88
CA ASP A 198 -2.79 -1.73 4.34
C ASP A 198 -1.93 -2.00 5.58
N ASN A 199 -2.18 -1.23 6.64
CA ASN A 199 -1.50 -1.28 7.94
C ASN A 199 -2.51 -1.05 9.08
N GLN A 200 -2.04 -0.75 10.29
CA GLN A 200 -2.84 -0.48 11.48
C GLN A 200 -2.57 0.92 12.07
N PHE A 201 -2.28 1.91 11.22
CA PHE A 201 -2.06 3.30 11.69
C PHE A 201 -3.34 3.90 12.26
N VAL A 202 -3.18 4.71 13.30
CA VAL A 202 -4.24 5.33 14.09
C VAL A 202 -4.01 6.83 14.25
N GLY A 203 -4.99 7.51 14.85
CA GLY A 203 -4.92 8.94 15.16
C GLY A 203 -5.47 9.81 14.05
N GLU A 204 -5.38 11.12 14.26
CA GLU A 204 -5.84 12.12 13.29
C GLU A 204 -4.75 12.42 12.26
N LEU A 205 -5.16 12.94 11.10
CA LEU A 205 -4.20 13.51 10.14
C LEU A 205 -3.61 14.81 10.70
N PRO A 206 -2.31 15.07 10.47
CA PRO A 206 -1.65 16.26 10.97
C PRO A 206 -2.23 17.51 10.30
N LYS A 207 -2.26 18.61 11.06
CA LYS A 207 -2.59 19.93 10.50
C LYS A 207 -1.37 20.47 9.75
N GLY A 208 -1.59 21.21 8.68
CA GLY A 208 -0.53 21.78 7.84
C GLY A 208 -0.05 20.85 6.72
N LEU A 209 -0.88 19.91 6.25
CA LEU A 209 -0.59 19.05 5.10
C LEU A 209 -0.32 19.85 3.83
N ASN A 210 -0.90 21.05 3.69
CA ASN A 210 -0.57 21.98 2.61
C ASN A 210 0.90 22.44 2.59
N LYS A 211 1.63 22.31 3.70
CA LYS A 211 3.06 22.64 3.77
C LYS A 211 3.94 21.59 3.10
N CYS A 212 3.41 20.40 2.82
CA CYS A 212 4.09 19.38 2.02
C CYS A 212 4.11 19.79 0.53
N THR A 213 4.85 20.85 0.20
CA THR A 213 4.80 21.54 -1.11
C THR A 213 5.29 20.71 -2.30
N LYS A 214 5.91 19.55 -2.04
CA LYS A 214 6.41 18.60 -3.05
C LYS A 214 5.58 17.33 -3.15
N LEU A 215 4.61 17.11 -2.24
CA LEU A 215 3.91 15.84 -2.14
C LEU A 215 2.98 15.64 -3.33
N GLU A 216 3.22 14.57 -4.07
CA GLU A 216 2.45 14.16 -5.25
C GLU A 216 1.49 13.02 -4.92
N VAL A 217 1.88 12.09 -4.04
CA VAL A 217 1.05 10.94 -3.66
C VAL A 217 0.98 10.80 -2.15
N LEU A 218 -0.26 10.76 -1.63
CA LEU A 218 -0.57 10.44 -0.25
C LEU A 218 -1.51 9.22 -0.23
N SER A 219 -0.97 8.05 0.10
CA SER A 219 -1.74 6.81 0.23
C SER A 219 -1.78 6.33 1.67
N LEU A 220 -2.96 6.40 2.29
CA LEU A 220 -3.24 6.02 3.67
C LEU A 220 -4.38 5.00 3.76
N SER A 221 -4.83 4.46 2.62
CA SER A 221 -6.01 3.59 2.59
C SER A 221 -5.84 2.33 3.43
N TYR A 222 -6.94 1.75 3.91
CA TYR A 222 -6.91 0.51 4.70
C TYR A 222 -6.08 0.66 5.98
N ASN A 223 -6.50 1.59 6.83
CA ASN A 223 -5.92 1.86 8.15
C ASN A 223 -7.04 2.13 9.17
N LYS A 224 -6.68 2.64 10.34
CA LYS A 224 -7.58 2.99 11.44
C LYS A 224 -7.48 4.47 11.80
N PHE A 225 -7.17 5.34 10.84
CA PHE A 225 -7.13 6.78 11.07
C PHE A 225 -8.54 7.29 11.42
N THR A 226 -8.60 8.30 12.28
CA THR A 226 -9.83 8.87 12.85
C THR A 226 -9.85 10.40 12.73
N GLY A 227 -10.92 11.01 13.23
CA GLY A 227 -11.05 12.47 13.30
C GLY A 227 -11.47 13.10 11.98
N ASN A 228 -11.57 14.43 11.98
CA ASN A 228 -11.98 15.18 10.81
C ASN A 228 -10.82 15.33 9.81
N LEU A 229 -11.14 15.27 8.53
CA LEU A 229 -10.19 15.62 7.47
C LEU A 229 -9.74 17.08 7.62
N PRO A 230 -8.43 17.37 7.77
CA PRO A 230 -7.93 18.74 7.95
C PRO A 230 -8.31 19.64 6.76
N ARG A 231 -8.82 20.85 7.02
CA ARG A 231 -9.28 21.77 5.96
C ARG A 231 -8.17 22.17 5.00
N ASP A 232 -6.95 22.27 5.49
CA ASP A 232 -5.77 22.64 4.72
C ASP A 232 -5.30 21.55 3.73
N MET A 233 -5.64 20.28 3.95
CA MET A 233 -5.40 19.20 2.98
C MET A 233 -6.08 19.47 1.63
N TRP A 234 -7.17 20.23 1.62
CA TRP A 234 -7.90 20.62 0.42
C TRP A 234 -7.25 21.79 -0.33
N ASN A 235 -6.07 22.23 0.09
CA ASN A 235 -5.28 23.29 -0.53
C ASN A 235 -3.81 22.86 -0.70
N MET A 236 -3.59 21.76 -1.41
CA MET A 236 -2.27 21.19 -1.71
C MET A 236 -1.92 21.42 -3.19
N SER A 237 -0.76 22.02 -3.45
CA SER A 237 -0.40 22.52 -4.78
C SER A 237 0.09 21.44 -5.77
N LYS A 238 0.65 20.34 -5.27
CA LYS A 238 1.29 19.30 -6.09
C LYS A 238 0.65 17.92 -6.01
N VAL A 239 -0.29 17.70 -5.09
CA VAL A 239 -0.89 16.38 -4.91
C VAL A 239 -1.66 15.96 -6.16
N GLN A 240 -1.36 14.76 -6.64
CA GLN A 240 -1.94 14.13 -7.82
C GLN A 240 -2.82 12.95 -7.41
N GLU A 241 -2.42 12.20 -6.38
CA GLU A 241 -3.15 11.04 -5.90
C GLU A 241 -3.37 11.13 -4.39
N LEU A 242 -4.63 11.17 -3.98
CA LEU A 242 -5.04 11.19 -2.58
C LEU A 242 -5.93 9.98 -2.31
N PHE A 243 -5.36 8.96 -1.67
CA PHE A 243 -6.05 7.72 -1.34
C PHE A 243 -6.14 7.56 0.18
N ILE A 244 -7.29 7.90 0.76
CA ILE A 244 -7.51 7.85 2.21
C ILE A 244 -8.76 7.02 2.57
N GLY A 245 -9.19 6.17 1.64
CA GLY A 245 -10.34 5.30 1.83
C GLY A 245 -10.11 4.20 2.87
N TRP A 246 -11.15 3.48 3.27
CA TRP A 246 -11.09 2.38 4.23
C TRP A 246 -10.41 2.80 5.54
N ASN A 247 -10.92 3.88 6.11
CA ASN A 247 -10.51 4.45 7.41
C ASN A 247 -11.77 4.83 8.20
N ASN A 248 -11.59 5.54 9.32
CA ASN A 248 -12.68 5.97 10.20
C ASN A 248 -12.78 7.50 10.26
N PHE A 249 -12.47 8.19 9.16
CA PHE A 249 -12.53 9.65 9.08
C PHE A 249 -13.97 10.17 9.16
N THR A 250 -14.15 11.27 9.87
CA THR A 250 -15.44 11.94 10.09
C THR A 250 -15.43 13.36 9.50
N GLY A 251 -16.53 14.09 9.69
CA GLY A 251 -16.66 15.46 9.23
C GLY A 251 -17.11 15.56 7.78
N ASP A 252 -17.21 16.79 7.30
CA ASP A 252 -17.65 17.14 5.96
C ASP A 252 -16.48 17.40 5.01
N ILE A 253 -16.74 17.28 3.71
CA ILE A 253 -15.82 17.73 2.66
C ILE A 253 -16.07 19.24 2.48
N PRO A 254 -15.05 20.12 2.63
CA PRO A 254 -15.26 21.56 2.60
C PRO A 254 -15.68 22.06 1.22
N ASN A 255 -16.45 23.16 1.21
CA ASN A 255 -16.90 23.82 0.00
C ASN A 255 -15.80 24.52 -0.79
N GLU A 256 -14.69 24.88 -0.14
CA GLU A 256 -13.55 25.52 -0.79
C GLU A 256 -12.40 24.53 -0.88
N MET A 257 -11.93 24.27 -2.10
CA MET A 257 -10.79 23.41 -2.38
C MET A 257 -10.00 23.94 -3.56
N ASN A 258 -8.68 23.79 -3.48
CA ASN A 258 -7.72 24.16 -4.51
C ASN A 258 -6.65 23.07 -4.61
N LEU A 259 -6.89 22.11 -5.49
CA LEU A 259 -6.00 20.98 -5.74
C LEU A 259 -5.66 20.97 -7.24
N PRO A 260 -4.83 21.91 -7.73
CA PRO A 260 -4.68 22.16 -9.16
C PRO A 260 -4.05 21.01 -9.94
N SER A 261 -3.45 20.03 -9.25
CA SER A 261 -2.78 18.87 -9.85
C SER A 261 -3.51 17.54 -9.60
N ILE A 262 -4.65 17.53 -8.88
CA ILE A 262 -5.27 16.27 -8.45
C ILE A 262 -5.81 15.48 -9.64
N ARG A 263 -5.49 14.19 -9.70
CA ARG A 263 -5.97 13.27 -10.72
C ARG A 263 -6.86 12.18 -10.15
N LYS A 264 -6.51 11.66 -8.97
CA LYS A 264 -7.27 10.59 -8.31
C LYS A 264 -7.55 10.96 -6.86
N LEU A 265 -8.83 10.93 -6.51
CA LEU A 265 -9.31 11.17 -5.16
C LEU A 265 -10.13 9.96 -4.70
N SER A 266 -9.69 9.27 -3.67
CA SER A 266 -10.48 8.22 -3.00
C SER A 266 -10.63 8.50 -1.51
N LEU A 267 -11.88 8.66 -1.11
CA LEU A 267 -12.37 8.82 0.27
C LEU A 267 -13.28 7.64 0.67
N ARG A 268 -13.33 6.59 -0.15
CA ARG A 268 -14.29 5.49 -0.04
C ARG A 268 -14.27 4.86 1.34
N ARG A 269 -15.43 4.45 1.86
CA ARG A 269 -15.55 3.70 3.11
C ARG A 269 -14.90 4.44 4.29
N ASN A 270 -15.52 5.54 4.65
CA ASN A 270 -15.25 6.34 5.84
C ASN A 270 -16.59 6.70 6.52
N GLU A 271 -16.57 7.61 7.49
CA GLU A 271 -17.75 8.12 8.16
C GLU A 271 -18.07 9.58 7.77
N LEU A 272 -17.70 9.98 6.54
CA LEU A 272 -17.88 11.35 6.07
C LEU A 272 -19.37 11.71 5.93
N VAL A 273 -19.72 12.92 6.35
CA VAL A 273 -21.09 13.47 6.36
C VAL A 273 -21.17 14.75 5.51
N GLY A 274 -22.34 15.39 5.48
CA GLY A 274 -22.55 16.63 4.72
C GLY A 274 -22.91 16.36 3.26
N THR A 275 -22.73 17.36 2.40
CA THR A 275 -23.03 17.30 0.97
C THR A 275 -21.78 17.26 0.11
N LEU A 276 -21.88 16.76 -1.12
CA LEU A 276 -20.81 16.94 -2.10
C LEU A 276 -20.65 18.43 -2.44
N PRO A 277 -19.45 19.00 -2.34
CA PRO A 277 -19.24 20.42 -2.61
C PRO A 277 -19.23 20.71 -4.12
N PRO A 278 -19.90 21.78 -4.59
CA PRO A 278 -19.86 22.17 -6.01
C PRO A 278 -18.46 22.45 -6.57
N SER A 279 -17.54 22.90 -5.72
CA SER A 279 -16.14 23.18 -6.08
C SER A 279 -15.35 21.95 -6.51
N LEU A 280 -15.81 20.73 -6.18
CA LEU A 280 -15.23 19.50 -6.71
C LEU A 280 -15.30 19.47 -8.25
N GLY A 281 -16.31 20.11 -8.83
CA GLY A 281 -16.45 20.29 -10.29
C GLY A 281 -15.46 21.27 -10.91
N ASN A 282 -14.69 22.03 -10.11
CA ASN A 282 -13.66 22.94 -10.60
C ASN A 282 -12.29 22.27 -10.76
N LEU A 283 -12.13 21.04 -10.25
CA LEU A 283 -10.87 20.31 -10.29
C LEU A 283 -10.73 19.56 -11.61
N SER A 284 -10.56 20.30 -12.71
CA SER A 284 -10.62 19.80 -14.09
C SER A 284 -9.60 18.71 -14.44
N THR A 285 -8.57 18.51 -13.61
CA THR A 285 -7.54 17.47 -13.76
C THR A 285 -7.99 16.09 -13.27
N LEU A 286 -9.13 16.00 -12.56
CA LEU A 286 -9.64 14.75 -12.02
C LEU A 286 -10.00 13.74 -13.11
N VAL A 287 -9.44 12.54 -12.95
CA VAL A 287 -9.72 11.35 -13.75
C VAL A 287 -10.55 10.35 -12.94
N MET A 288 -10.35 10.29 -11.63
CA MET A 288 -11.10 9.40 -10.74
C MET A 288 -11.53 10.12 -9.47
N ILE A 289 -12.82 9.96 -9.13
CA ILE A 289 -13.40 10.32 -7.84
C ILE A 289 -14.09 9.08 -7.27
N ASP A 290 -13.68 8.67 -6.08
CA ASP A 290 -14.34 7.61 -5.31
C ASP A 290 -14.67 8.10 -3.90
N ILE A 291 -15.95 8.37 -3.64
CA ILE A 291 -16.48 8.81 -2.33
C ILE A 291 -17.53 7.79 -1.84
N GLY A 292 -17.52 6.58 -2.42
CA GLY A 292 -18.51 5.55 -2.08
C GLY A 292 -18.47 5.13 -0.61
N GLU A 293 -19.54 4.48 -0.12
CA GLU A 293 -19.62 3.95 1.24
C GLU A 293 -19.35 5.01 2.33
N ASN A 294 -20.06 6.13 2.29
CA ASN A 294 -20.00 7.18 3.32
C ASN A 294 -21.42 7.56 3.78
N LYS A 295 -21.55 8.61 4.60
CA LYS A 295 -22.83 9.18 5.08
C LYS A 295 -23.15 10.52 4.36
N ILE A 296 -22.64 10.72 3.15
CA ILE A 296 -22.88 11.94 2.34
C ILE A 296 -24.34 11.97 1.88
N HIS A 297 -24.98 13.12 1.95
CA HIS A 297 -26.38 13.31 1.59
C HIS A 297 -26.58 14.53 0.68
N GLY A 298 -27.83 14.78 0.30
CA GLY A 298 -28.19 15.88 -0.59
C GLY A 298 -27.96 15.56 -2.07
N ASN A 299 -27.98 16.59 -2.92
CA ASN A 299 -27.94 16.40 -4.37
C ASN A 299 -26.51 16.31 -4.90
N ILE A 300 -26.34 15.62 -6.04
CA ILE A 300 -25.10 15.65 -6.81
C ILE A 300 -24.96 17.04 -7.46
N PRO A 301 -23.87 17.79 -7.21
CA PRO A 301 -23.69 19.10 -7.81
C PRO A 301 -23.58 19.01 -9.34
N PRO A 302 -24.34 19.82 -10.11
CA PRO A 302 -24.25 19.80 -11.57
C PRO A 302 -22.86 20.20 -12.09
N GLN A 303 -22.07 20.93 -11.29
CA GLN A 303 -20.70 21.31 -11.60
C GLN A 303 -19.78 20.10 -11.83
N LEU A 304 -20.09 18.92 -11.29
CA LEU A 304 -19.33 17.70 -11.61
C LEU A 304 -19.38 17.36 -13.10
N GLY A 305 -20.40 17.85 -13.83
CA GLY A 305 -20.47 17.74 -15.29
C GLY A 305 -19.43 18.58 -16.04
N HIS A 306 -18.70 19.48 -15.38
CA HIS A 306 -17.60 20.24 -15.99
C HIS A 306 -16.28 19.44 -16.07
N LEU A 307 -16.20 18.29 -15.39
CA LEU A 307 -14.99 17.47 -15.33
C LEU A 307 -14.82 16.64 -16.61
N SER A 308 -14.28 17.27 -17.66
CA SER A 308 -14.13 16.66 -18.99
C SER A 308 -13.16 15.46 -19.03
N SER A 309 -12.24 15.36 -18.08
CA SER A 309 -11.24 14.27 -18.00
C SER A 309 -11.68 13.12 -17.08
N LEU A 310 -12.88 13.18 -16.50
CA LEU A 310 -13.34 12.22 -15.52
C LEU A 310 -13.70 10.88 -16.17
N GLU A 311 -12.98 9.83 -15.82
CA GLU A 311 -13.20 8.46 -16.29
C GLU A 311 -13.93 7.58 -15.27
N GLY A 312 -13.77 7.89 -13.97
CA GLY A 312 -14.38 7.12 -12.88
C GLY A 312 -15.05 8.02 -11.85
N LEU A 313 -16.34 7.79 -11.61
CA LEU A 313 -17.10 8.47 -10.57
C LEU A 313 -17.90 7.45 -9.75
N TYR A 314 -17.44 7.20 -8.53
CA TYR A 314 -17.99 6.20 -7.61
C TYR A 314 -18.60 6.91 -6.41
N LEU A 315 -19.93 6.99 -6.36
CA LEU A 315 -20.69 7.65 -5.30
C LEU A 315 -21.65 6.68 -4.56
N GLY A 316 -21.58 5.38 -4.89
CA GLY A 316 -22.49 4.36 -4.37
C GLY A 316 -22.47 4.27 -2.84
N SER A 317 -23.56 3.75 -2.25
CA SER A 317 -23.68 3.58 -0.79
C SER A 317 -23.49 4.89 0.01
N ASN A 318 -24.17 5.95 -0.44
CA ASN A 318 -24.37 7.22 0.25
C ASN A 318 -25.88 7.54 0.34
N ALA A 319 -26.27 8.62 1.02
CA ALA A 319 -27.65 9.10 1.19
C ALA A 319 -28.02 10.25 0.23
N LEU A 320 -27.56 10.20 -1.03
CA LEU A 320 -27.78 11.25 -2.02
C LEU A 320 -29.22 11.27 -2.54
N SER A 321 -29.82 12.46 -2.65
CA SER A 321 -31.15 12.73 -3.22
C SER A 321 -31.07 13.07 -4.72
N ASP A 322 -32.16 12.85 -5.46
CA ASP A 322 -32.34 13.09 -6.91
C ASP A 322 -31.59 12.15 -7.90
N GLN A 323 -32.13 10.94 -8.09
CA GLN A 323 -31.73 9.96 -9.12
C GLN A 323 -32.07 10.36 -10.57
N GLU A 324 -33.05 11.24 -10.82
CA GLU A 324 -33.50 11.58 -12.20
C GLU A 324 -32.55 12.52 -12.96
N LYS A 325 -31.86 13.45 -12.26
CA LYS A 325 -30.85 14.34 -12.87
C LYS A 325 -29.55 13.61 -13.20
N TRP A 326 -29.30 12.47 -12.55
CA TRP A 326 -28.14 11.61 -12.78
C TRP A 326 -28.10 11.02 -14.19
N ALA A 327 -29.25 10.81 -14.84
CA ALA A 327 -29.33 10.37 -16.23
C ALA A 327 -28.71 11.40 -17.22
N LYS A 328 -28.84 12.71 -16.94
CA LYS A 328 -28.23 13.78 -17.74
C LYS A 328 -26.72 13.88 -17.51
N ILE A 329 -26.24 13.68 -16.28
CA ILE A 329 -24.80 13.67 -15.96
C ILE A 329 -24.12 12.42 -16.55
N LYS A 330 -24.78 11.24 -16.48
CA LYS A 330 -24.34 10.02 -17.19
C LYS A 330 -24.22 10.22 -18.70
N ALA A 331 -25.11 11.00 -19.31
CA ALA A 331 -25.07 11.29 -20.73
C ALA A 331 -23.88 12.19 -21.11
N VAL A 332 -23.53 13.17 -20.28
CA VAL A 332 -22.36 14.05 -20.49
C VAL A 332 -21.04 13.29 -20.31
N LEU A 333 -20.93 12.45 -19.27
CA LEU A 333 -19.69 11.71 -18.99
C LEU A 333 -19.44 10.56 -19.99
N LYS A 334 -20.49 9.95 -20.58
CA LYS A 334 -20.35 8.95 -21.66
C LYS A 334 -19.83 9.52 -22.98
N VAL A 335 -20.07 10.81 -23.26
CA VAL A 335 -19.63 11.44 -24.51
C VAL A 335 -18.15 11.85 -24.44
N GLY A 336 -17.58 11.97 -23.24
CA GLY A 336 -16.19 12.41 -23.01
C GLY A 336 -15.11 11.33 -23.08
N ALA A 337 -15.41 10.05 -22.83
CA ALA A 337 -14.36 9.03 -22.78
C ALA A 337 -14.86 7.63 -23.16
N GLN A 338 -14.40 7.14 -24.31
CA GLN A 338 -14.54 5.73 -24.67
C GLN A 338 -13.61 4.91 -23.75
N GLY A 339 -14.19 4.20 -22.77
CA GLY A 339 -13.45 3.34 -21.83
C GLY A 339 -13.79 3.57 -20.35
N SER A 340 -14.58 4.59 -20.01
CA SER A 340 -14.92 4.94 -18.64
C SER A 340 -15.89 3.95 -17.99
N SER A 341 -15.42 3.19 -16.99
CA SER A 341 -16.27 2.42 -16.09
C SER A 341 -16.87 3.35 -15.02
N ILE A 342 -17.91 4.10 -15.39
CA ILE A 342 -18.65 4.93 -14.43
C ILE A 342 -19.58 4.00 -13.62
N LEU A 343 -19.01 3.36 -12.61
CA LEU A 343 -19.75 2.54 -11.64
C LEU A 343 -20.25 3.45 -10.51
N ALA A 344 -21.32 4.20 -10.78
CA ALA A 344 -22.20 4.63 -9.71
C ALA A 344 -23.18 3.48 -9.44
N THR A 345 -22.71 2.39 -8.84
CA THR A 345 -23.59 1.28 -8.49
C THR A 345 -24.59 1.77 -7.44
N THR A 346 -25.79 2.10 -7.90
CA THR A 346 -26.95 2.12 -7.03
C THR A 346 -27.24 0.68 -6.61
N ARG A 347 -27.94 0.50 -5.48
CA ARG A 347 -28.42 -0.81 -5.03
C ARG A 347 -29.20 -1.55 -6.12
N LEU A 348 -29.90 -0.82 -6.99
CA LEU A 348 -30.63 -1.34 -8.17
C LEU A 348 -29.72 -1.76 -9.33
N GLU A 349 -28.58 -1.09 -9.54
CA GLU A 349 -27.60 -1.45 -10.58
C GLU A 349 -26.70 -2.62 -10.18
N THR A 350 -26.36 -2.75 -8.89
CA THR A 350 -25.74 -3.99 -8.36
C THR A 350 -26.68 -5.18 -8.55
N VAL A 351 -27.97 -4.99 -8.26
CA VAL A 351 -29.01 -6.00 -8.48
C VAL A 351 -29.18 -6.28 -9.98
N GLY A 352 -29.21 -5.26 -10.83
CA GLY A 352 -29.32 -5.43 -12.28
C GLY A 352 -28.09 -6.10 -12.91
N SER A 353 -26.89 -5.84 -12.41
CA SER A 353 -25.64 -6.48 -12.84
C SER A 353 -25.54 -7.93 -12.37
N ILE A 354 -25.93 -8.21 -11.12
CA ILE A 354 -26.06 -9.60 -10.63
C ILE A 354 -27.13 -10.32 -11.46
N MET A 355 -28.31 -9.76 -11.66
CA MET A 355 -29.37 -10.42 -12.46
C MET A 355 -29.01 -10.54 -13.96
N GLY A 356 -28.26 -9.60 -14.52
CA GLY A 356 -27.83 -9.61 -15.92
C GLY A 356 -26.67 -10.56 -16.23
N THR A 357 -25.90 -10.95 -15.21
CA THR A 357 -24.82 -11.96 -15.35
C THR A 357 -25.32 -13.40 -15.17
N TRP A 358 -26.58 -13.59 -14.78
CA TRP A 358 -27.16 -14.90 -14.51
C TRP A 358 -28.03 -15.31 -15.71
N GLN A 359 -27.48 -16.14 -16.60
CA GLN A 359 -28.26 -16.67 -17.72
C GLN A 359 -29.26 -17.73 -17.21
N PRO A 360 -30.57 -17.62 -17.53
CA PRO A 360 -31.61 -18.51 -16.97
C PRO A 360 -31.32 -20.00 -17.12
N TYR A 361 -30.67 -20.40 -18.22
CA TYR A 361 -30.34 -21.79 -18.54
C TYR A 361 -29.12 -22.35 -17.77
N GLN A 362 -28.26 -21.48 -17.22
CA GLN A 362 -27.11 -21.92 -16.41
C GLN A 362 -27.50 -22.15 -14.94
N LEU A 363 -28.60 -21.52 -14.49
CA LEU A 363 -29.08 -21.62 -13.12
C LEU A 363 -29.91 -22.86 -12.84
N SER A 364 -30.56 -23.43 -13.85
CA SER A 364 -31.40 -24.63 -13.73
C SER A 364 -30.60 -25.91 -13.41
N ILE A 365 -29.27 -25.83 -13.38
CA ILE A 365 -28.36 -26.95 -13.13
C ILE A 365 -27.83 -26.93 -11.68
N LEU A 366 -27.99 -25.80 -10.98
CA LEU A 366 -27.50 -25.60 -9.62
C LEU A 366 -28.58 -25.96 -8.59
N SER A 367 -28.17 -26.51 -7.44
CA SER A 367 -29.10 -26.69 -6.33
C SER A 367 -29.51 -25.33 -5.74
N LEU A 368 -30.63 -25.28 -5.01
CA LEU A 368 -31.10 -24.06 -4.35
C LEU A 368 -30.05 -23.50 -3.37
N GLU A 369 -29.31 -24.39 -2.71
CA GLU A 369 -28.25 -24.04 -1.76
C GLU A 369 -27.04 -23.44 -2.48
N ASP A 370 -26.64 -24.01 -3.62
CA ASP A 370 -25.54 -23.49 -4.45
C ASP A 370 -25.89 -22.12 -5.04
N CYS A 371 -27.12 -21.93 -5.53
CA CYS A 371 -27.60 -20.64 -6.02
C CYS A 371 -27.54 -19.57 -4.93
N TRP A 372 -27.96 -19.90 -3.71
CA TRP A 372 -27.92 -18.97 -2.59
C TRP A 372 -26.48 -18.66 -2.14
N LEU A 373 -25.61 -19.66 -2.09
CA LEU A 373 -24.20 -19.49 -1.70
C LEU A 373 -23.44 -18.64 -2.72
N LEU A 374 -23.64 -18.89 -4.03
CA LEU A 374 -23.09 -18.08 -5.11
C LEU A 374 -23.60 -16.63 -5.05
N PHE A 375 -24.90 -16.44 -4.77
CA PHE A 375 -25.45 -15.11 -4.55
C PHE A 375 -24.77 -14.44 -3.35
N LYS A 376 -24.64 -15.12 -2.21
CA LYS A 376 -23.99 -14.53 -1.02
C LYS A 376 -22.55 -14.11 -1.28
N GLN A 377 -21.76 -14.98 -1.91
CA GLN A 377 -20.37 -14.69 -2.24
C GLN A 377 -20.26 -13.45 -3.14
N ARG A 378 -21.15 -13.30 -4.13
CA ARG A 378 -21.14 -12.16 -5.04
C ARG A 378 -21.77 -10.89 -4.46
N ALA A 379 -22.81 -11.01 -3.64
CA ALA A 379 -23.60 -9.88 -3.14
C ALA A 379 -23.07 -9.31 -1.82
N PHE A 380 -22.49 -10.17 -0.95
CA PHE A 380 -22.03 -9.79 0.39
C PHE A 380 -20.53 -10.05 0.63
N GLY A 381 -19.86 -10.81 -0.24
CA GLY A 381 -18.46 -11.21 -0.02
C GLY A 381 -18.32 -12.07 1.25
N HIS A 382 -17.33 -11.75 2.10
CA HIS A 382 -17.12 -12.40 3.42
C HIS A 382 -17.96 -11.76 4.56
N GLN A 383 -18.90 -10.87 4.26
CA GLN A 383 -19.72 -10.19 5.28
C GLN A 383 -21.05 -10.92 5.55
N THR A 384 -21.67 -10.62 6.70
CA THR A 384 -22.92 -11.26 7.16
C THR A 384 -24.19 -10.66 6.54
N GLU A 385 -25.24 -11.48 6.40
CA GLU A 385 -26.56 -11.14 5.84
C GLU A 385 -27.39 -10.23 6.76
N THR A 386 -26.97 -8.98 6.91
CA THR A 386 -27.68 -8.00 7.74
C THR A 386 -28.67 -7.14 6.95
N ASN A 387 -28.72 -7.30 5.62
CA ASN A 387 -29.49 -6.46 4.73
C ASN A 387 -30.78 -7.18 4.23
N PRO A 388 -31.97 -6.85 4.75
CA PRO A 388 -33.20 -7.59 4.48
C PRO A 388 -33.69 -7.51 3.03
N ASP A 389 -33.43 -6.42 2.29
CA ASP A 389 -33.87 -6.32 0.89
C ASP A 389 -33.00 -7.17 -0.06
N LEU A 390 -31.68 -7.26 0.18
CA LEU A 390 -30.80 -8.15 -0.58
C LEU A 390 -31.09 -9.61 -0.27
N VAL A 391 -31.47 -9.91 0.97
CA VAL A 391 -31.97 -11.24 1.36
C VAL A 391 -33.26 -11.58 0.60
N GLY A 392 -34.18 -10.62 0.46
CA GLY A 392 -35.39 -10.78 -0.36
C GLY A 392 -35.10 -11.06 -1.84
N ILE A 393 -34.07 -10.44 -2.40
CA ILE A 393 -33.69 -10.60 -3.81
C ILE A 393 -33.07 -11.96 -4.08
N GLY A 394 -32.11 -12.41 -3.26
CA GLY A 394 -31.55 -13.73 -3.50
C GLY A 394 -32.58 -14.85 -3.25
N LYS A 395 -33.61 -14.63 -2.42
CA LYS A 395 -34.78 -15.54 -2.33
C LYS A 395 -35.51 -15.65 -3.67
N GLU A 396 -35.71 -14.55 -4.38
CA GLU A 396 -36.30 -14.56 -5.74
C GLU A 396 -35.36 -15.18 -6.79
N ILE A 397 -34.04 -15.09 -6.63
CA ILE A 397 -33.07 -15.78 -7.50
C ILE A 397 -33.12 -17.29 -7.26
N VAL A 398 -33.14 -17.74 -6.00
CA VAL A 398 -33.30 -19.15 -5.62
C VAL A 398 -34.60 -19.73 -6.17
N LYS A 399 -35.69 -18.95 -6.15
CA LYS A 399 -36.97 -19.31 -6.78
C LYS A 399 -36.85 -19.52 -8.29
N LYS A 400 -36.06 -18.69 -8.99
CA LYS A 400 -35.76 -18.86 -10.43
C LYS A 400 -34.81 -20.03 -10.74
N CYS A 401 -34.04 -20.52 -9.77
CA CYS A 401 -33.23 -21.75 -9.90
C CYS A 401 -34.05 -23.06 -9.83
N GLY A 402 -35.39 -23.00 -9.80
CA GLY A 402 -36.26 -24.19 -9.86
C GLY A 402 -36.93 -24.60 -8.55
N GLY A 403 -37.01 -23.72 -7.55
CA GLY A 403 -37.75 -23.96 -6.30
C GLY A 403 -39.28 -23.79 -6.46
N CYS A 404 -40.05 -24.70 -5.85
CA CYS A 404 -41.50 -24.93 -6.04
C CYS A 404 -42.37 -23.69 -6.30
N ALA A 405 -43.26 -23.82 -7.28
CA ALA A 405 -44.42 -22.94 -7.44
C ALA A 405 -45.45 -23.25 -6.36
N SER A 406 -45.48 -22.49 -5.26
CA SER A 406 -46.70 -22.40 -4.45
C SER A 406 -46.89 -21.00 -3.84
N SER A 407 -48.14 -20.58 -3.83
CA SER A 407 -48.64 -19.23 -3.63
C SER A 407 -48.93 -18.88 -2.17
N SER A 408 -48.14 -19.36 -1.21
CA SER A 408 -48.31 -18.99 0.21
C SER A 408 -47.03 -18.36 0.76
N GLN A 409 -47.18 -17.15 1.31
CA GLN A 409 -46.11 -16.34 1.93
C GLN A 409 -45.51 -16.97 3.20
N ASP A 410 -46.03 -18.09 3.69
CA ASP A 410 -45.72 -18.63 5.01
C ASP A 410 -44.65 -19.74 5.04
N SER A 411 -44.28 -20.34 3.91
CA SER A 411 -43.25 -21.40 3.85
C SER A 411 -41.80 -20.90 3.96
N TRP A 412 -41.57 -19.59 3.92
CA TRP A 412 -40.23 -18.99 3.96
C TRP A 412 -39.75 -18.54 5.35
N ARG A 413 -40.57 -18.70 6.39
CA ARG A 413 -40.23 -18.21 7.75
C ARG A 413 -39.26 -19.11 8.53
N SER A 414 -38.96 -20.31 8.04
CA SER A 414 -38.05 -21.25 8.72
C SER A 414 -36.88 -21.68 7.84
N PHE A 415 -36.05 -20.73 7.42
CA PHE A 415 -34.66 -21.01 7.02
C PHE A 415 -33.77 -20.69 8.23
N LYS A 416 -33.66 -21.65 9.16
CA LYS A 416 -32.62 -21.63 10.20
C LYS A 416 -31.52 -22.59 9.76
N LEU A 417 -30.31 -22.06 9.60
CA LEU A 417 -29.08 -22.85 9.57
C LEU A 417 -28.97 -23.59 10.91
N GLN A 418 -29.16 -24.90 10.91
CA GLN A 418 -28.56 -25.76 11.91
C GLN A 418 -27.47 -26.59 11.24
N GLU A 419 -26.23 -26.38 11.70
CA GLU A 419 -25.08 -27.17 11.30
C GLU A 419 -25.32 -28.65 11.61
N GLY A 420 -25.21 -29.49 10.58
CA GLY A 420 -24.94 -30.91 10.72
C GLY A 420 -26.15 -31.81 11.03
N ARG A 421 -26.90 -32.20 9.99
CA ARG A 421 -27.27 -33.60 9.69
C ARG A 421 -28.09 -33.73 8.40
N ASN A 422 -27.78 -34.78 7.64
CA ASN A 422 -28.56 -35.24 6.48
C ASN A 422 -29.98 -35.69 6.87
N MET A 423 -30.96 -35.28 6.05
CA MET A 423 -32.14 -36.00 5.54
C MET A 423 -33.37 -35.09 5.45
N GLY A 424 -34.14 -35.20 4.37
CA GLY A 424 -35.56 -34.81 4.38
C GLY A 424 -36.11 -34.33 3.04
N THR A 425 -36.77 -35.22 2.33
CA THR A 425 -37.68 -34.97 1.21
C THR A 425 -38.76 -33.94 1.54
N CYS A 426 -39.17 -33.14 0.54
CA CYS A 426 -40.39 -32.32 0.61
C CYS A 426 -41.61 -33.22 0.84
N GLU A 427 -42.30 -33.05 1.96
CA GLU A 427 -43.70 -33.47 2.11
C GLU A 427 -44.60 -32.25 2.35
N ARG A 428 -45.86 -32.41 1.94
CA ARG A 428 -46.87 -31.39 1.59
C ARG A 428 -47.17 -30.34 2.65
#